data_AF-A0A2Z3YNZ4-F1
#
_entry.id   AF-A0A2Z3YNZ4-F1
#
_cell.length_a   1.000
_cell.length_b   1.000
_cell.length_c   1.000
_cell.angle_alpha   90.00
_cell.angle_beta   90.00
_cell.angle_gamma   90.00
#
_symmetry.space_group_name_H-M   'P 1'
#
loop_
_entity.id
_entity.type
_entity.pdbx_description
1 polymer ?
#
loop_
_entity_poly.entity_id
_entity_poly.type
_entity_poly.pdbx_seq_one_letter_code
_entity_poly.pdbx_strand_id
1 'polypeptide(L)'
;MGTFGAEKVFGITPDEVVRASSELDGHGSALRETGKSLSGGGAPPRDCLPGGLAAEYLEIAADRVGKLAAAEGSSTGSAASELRIFVDAVTGAESGSAERLGGRRR
;
A
#
# COMPACT_ATOMS: atom_id res chain seq x y z
N MET A 1 -28.45 19.75 15.74
CA MET A 1 -27.78 18.47 15.44
C MET A 1 -26.55 18.81 14.62
N GLY A 2 -25.37 18.86 15.24
CA GLY A 2 -24.12 19.17 14.54
C GLY A 2 -23.57 17.90 13.87
N THR A 3 -23.20 18.00 12.61
CA THR A 3 -22.54 16.96 11.83
C THR A 3 -21.10 16.80 12.33
N PHE A 4 -20.85 15.82 13.19
CA PHE A 4 -19.52 15.44 13.68
C PHE A 4 -18.70 14.64 12.63
N GLY A 5 -18.83 14.98 11.34
CA GLY A 5 -18.43 14.08 10.25
C GLY A 5 -17.20 14.49 9.42
N ALA A 6 -16.50 15.58 9.75
CA ALA A 6 -15.43 16.08 8.86
C ALA A 6 -14.37 16.94 9.57
N GLU A 7 -14.16 16.76 10.87
CA GLU A 7 -13.14 17.55 11.57
C GLU A 7 -11.74 17.06 11.16
N LYS A 8 -10.90 17.99 10.73
CA LYS A 8 -9.55 17.69 10.27
C LYS A 8 -8.70 17.34 11.47
N VAL A 9 -8.16 16.13 11.51
CA VAL A 9 -7.33 15.69 12.64
C VAL A 9 -5.94 16.33 12.55
N PHE A 10 -5.43 16.57 11.34
CA PHE A 10 -4.12 17.22 11.10
C PHE A 10 -4.08 17.99 9.76
N GLY A 11 -5.10 18.80 9.49
CA GLY A 11 -5.22 19.48 8.18
C GLY A 11 -5.77 18.60 7.04
N ILE A 12 -5.83 17.28 7.27
CA ILE A 12 -6.39 16.22 6.42
C ILE A 12 -7.56 15.54 7.14
N THR A 13 -8.59 15.12 6.40
CA THR A 13 -9.73 14.39 6.97
C THR A 13 -9.45 12.89 7.07
N PRO A 14 -10.10 12.17 8.00
CA PRO A 14 -10.03 10.71 8.07
C PRO A 14 -10.33 10.04 6.72
N ASP A 15 -11.36 10.50 6.00
CA ASP A 15 -11.75 9.97 4.68
C ASP A 15 -10.65 10.15 3.63
N GLU A 16 -9.94 11.28 3.65
CA GLU A 16 -8.81 11.52 2.75
C GLU A 16 -7.67 10.53 3.01
N VAL A 17 -7.39 10.21 4.27
CA VAL A 17 -6.36 9.22 4.63
C VAL A 17 -6.81 7.80 4.27
N VAL A 18 -8.07 7.45 4.49
CA VAL A 18 -8.63 6.14 4.08
C VAL A 18 -8.50 5.96 2.57
N ARG A 19 -8.89 6.97 1.79
CA ARG A 19 -8.75 6.93 0.32
C ARG A 19 -7.29 6.77 -0.09
N ALA A 20 -6.39 7.59 0.44
CA ALA A 20 -4.96 7.51 0.13
C ALA A 20 -4.37 6.14 0.50
N SER A 21 -4.77 5.56 1.64
CA SER A 21 -4.33 4.22 2.05
C SER A 21 -4.82 3.13 1.10
N SER A 22 -6.02 3.26 0.55
CA SER A 22 -6.56 2.32 -0.43
C SER A 22 -5.84 2.41 -1.77
N GLU A 23 -5.56 3.64 -2.25
CA GLU A 23 -4.79 3.87 -3.47
C GLU A 23 -3.37 3.31 -3.34
N LEU A 24 -2.72 3.58 -2.21
CA LEU A 24 -1.38 3.09 -1.91
C LEU A 24 -1.33 1.55 -1.87
N ASP A 25 -2.30 0.89 -1.26
CA ASP A 25 -2.39 -0.57 -1.24
C ASP A 25 -2.61 -1.18 -2.63
N GLY A 26 -3.42 -0.51 -3.47
CA GLY A 26 -3.59 -0.87 -4.87
C GLY A 26 -2.28 -0.80 -5.65
N HIS A 27 -1.52 0.28 -5.48
CA HIS A 27 -0.18 0.43 -6.08
C HIS A 27 0.80 -0.63 -5.57
N GLY A 28 0.82 -0.88 -4.26
CA GLY A 28 1.66 -1.90 -3.66
C GLY A 28 1.34 -3.30 -4.19
N SER A 29 0.06 -3.63 -4.35
CA SER A 29 -0.40 -4.90 -4.93
C SER A 29 0.02 -5.05 -6.39
N ALA A 30 -0.18 -4.01 -7.21
CA ALA A 30 0.21 -4.02 -8.61
C ALA A 30 1.72 -4.21 -8.80
N LEU A 31 2.53 -3.52 -7.98
CA LEU A 31 3.98 -3.63 -8.02
C LEU A 31 4.45 -5.02 -7.57
N ARG A 32 3.77 -5.60 -6.57
CA ARG A 32 4.05 -6.95 -6.09
C ARG A 32 3.81 -8.02 -7.14
N GLU A 33 2.66 -7.95 -7.81
CA GLU A 33 2.31 -8.90 -8.87
C GLU A 33 3.19 -8.73 -10.11
N THR A 34 3.52 -7.50 -10.48
CA THR A 34 4.49 -7.22 -11.56
C THR A 34 5.86 -7.80 -11.21
N GLY A 35 6.33 -7.60 -9.98
CA GLY A 35 7.60 -8.14 -9.50
C GLY A 35 7.65 -9.67 -9.58
N LYS A 36 6.60 -10.35 -9.10
CA LYS A 36 6.47 -11.81 -9.21
C LYS A 36 6.50 -12.28 -10.66
N SER A 37 5.76 -11.61 -11.54
CA SER A 37 5.67 -11.94 -12.96
C SER A 37 7.03 -11.84 -13.65
N LEU A 38 7.79 -10.77 -13.35
CA LEU A 38 9.15 -10.60 -13.86
C LEU A 38 10.08 -11.71 -13.37
N SER A 39 10.06 -12.04 -12.08
CA SER A 39 10.91 -13.10 -11.52
C SER A 39 10.52 -14.51 -11.96
N GLY A 40 9.23 -14.76 -12.26
CA GLY A 40 8.71 -16.08 -12.57
C GLY A 40 8.67 -16.42 -14.07
N GLY A 41 8.78 -15.43 -14.96
CA GLY A 41 8.66 -15.67 -16.40
C GLY A 41 8.89 -14.47 -17.31
N GLY A 42 9.47 -13.37 -16.81
CA GLY A 42 9.70 -12.15 -17.60
C GLY A 42 10.84 -12.27 -18.62
N ALA A 43 11.70 -13.28 -18.49
CA ALA A 43 12.82 -13.50 -19.41
C ALA A 43 12.44 -14.47 -20.53
N PRO A 44 12.79 -14.14 -21.78
CA PRO A 44 12.49 -15.02 -22.89
C PRO A 44 13.41 -16.26 -22.83
N PRO A 45 12.98 -17.43 -23.33
CA PRO A 45 13.73 -18.68 -23.21
C PRO A 45 15.15 -18.56 -23.76
N ARG A 46 16.11 -19.31 -23.20
CA ARG A 46 17.54 -19.26 -23.62
C ARG A 46 17.76 -19.38 -25.13
N ASP A 47 16.85 -20.06 -25.79
CA ASP A 47 16.88 -20.43 -27.20
C ASP A 47 16.39 -19.29 -28.12
N CYS A 48 15.83 -18.21 -27.57
CA CYS A 48 15.22 -17.12 -28.33
C CYS A 48 16.23 -16.07 -28.83
N LEU A 49 17.47 -16.09 -28.34
CA LEU A 49 18.53 -15.15 -28.72
C LEU A 49 19.79 -15.89 -29.19
N PRO A 50 20.43 -15.45 -30.29
CA PRO A 50 21.66 -16.07 -30.78
C PRO A 50 22.73 -16.14 -29.69
N GLY A 51 23.21 -17.36 -29.41
CA GLY A 51 24.31 -17.59 -28.46
C GLY A 51 23.92 -17.68 -26.98
N GLY A 52 22.64 -17.58 -26.60
CA GLY A 52 22.12 -17.91 -25.26
C GLY A 52 22.53 -16.99 -24.09
N LEU A 53 23.69 -16.35 -24.16
CA LEU A 53 24.22 -15.47 -23.11
C LEU A 53 23.31 -14.26 -22.86
N ALA A 54 22.78 -13.65 -23.91
CA ALA A 54 21.88 -12.50 -23.77
C ALA A 54 20.59 -12.88 -23.04
N ALA A 55 20.05 -14.08 -23.29
CA ALA A 55 18.86 -14.58 -22.59
C ALA A 55 19.16 -14.90 -21.12
N GLU A 56 20.34 -15.46 -20.82
CA GLU A 56 20.79 -15.67 -19.43
C GLU A 56 20.94 -14.35 -18.64
N TYR A 57 21.54 -13.32 -19.23
CA TYR A 57 21.65 -12.02 -18.56
C TYR A 57 20.29 -11.35 -18.37
N LEU A 58 19.36 -11.53 -19.31
CA LEU A 58 17.97 -11.05 -19.17
C LEU A 58 17.24 -11.79 -18.04
N GLU A 59 17.44 -13.10 -17.89
CA GLU A 59 16.88 -13.89 -16.78
C GLU A 59 17.35 -13.39 -15.43
N ILE A 60 18.65 -13.17 -15.27
CA ILE A 60 19.24 -12.63 -14.04
C ILE A 60 18.71 -11.22 -13.75
N ALA A 61 18.61 -10.37 -14.78
CA ALA A 61 18.10 -9.01 -14.63
C ALA A 61 16.60 -9.00 -14.24
N ALA A 62 15.79 -9.84 -14.89
CA ALA A 62 14.36 -9.96 -14.63
C ALA A 62 14.08 -10.48 -13.22
N ASP A 63 14.81 -11.51 -12.76
CA ASP A 63 14.73 -12.01 -11.38
C ASP A 63 15.08 -10.92 -10.36
N ARG A 64 16.19 -10.20 -10.59
CA ARG A 64 16.63 -9.14 -9.68
C ARG A 64 15.62 -8.00 -9.58
N VAL A 65 15.17 -7.46 -10.71
CA VAL A 65 14.18 -6.37 -10.74
C VAL A 65 12.84 -6.85 -10.19
N GLY A 66 12.44 -8.08 -10.51
CA GLY A 66 11.22 -8.69 -10.03
C GLY A 66 11.16 -8.78 -8.51
N LYS A 67 12.25 -9.26 -7.88
CA LYS A 67 12.37 -9.32 -6.40
C LYS A 67 12.32 -7.94 -5.76
N LEU A 68 12.97 -6.94 -6.35
CA LEU A 68 12.97 -5.57 -5.83
C LEU A 68 11.58 -4.94 -5.90
N ALA A 69 10.89 -5.06 -7.03
CA ALA A 69 9.52 -4.60 -7.19
C ALA A 69 8.56 -5.31 -6.21
N ALA A 70 8.72 -6.62 -6.03
CA ALA A 70 7.93 -7.37 -5.07
C ALA A 70 8.12 -6.92 -3.61
N ALA A 71 9.37 -6.60 -3.24
CA ALA A 71 9.70 -6.08 -1.92
C ALA A 71 9.13 -4.67 -1.72
N GLU A 72 9.29 -3.78 -2.69
CA GLU A 72 8.74 -2.43 -2.64
C GLU A 72 7.21 -2.46 -2.51
N GLY A 73 6.53 -3.25 -3.35
CA GLY A 73 5.07 -3.40 -3.27
C GLY A 73 4.57 -4.00 -1.94
N SER A 74 5.41 -4.79 -1.26
CA SER A 74 5.12 -5.28 0.10
C SER A 74 5.27 -4.16 1.14
N SER A 75 6.35 -3.37 1.07
CA SER A 75 6.56 -2.21 1.94
C SER A 75 5.45 -1.16 1.78
N THR A 76 5.04 -0.88 0.54
CA THR A 76 3.92 0.02 0.24
C THR A 76 2.60 -0.47 0.85
N GLY A 77 2.31 -1.77 0.76
CA GLY A 77 1.13 -2.37 1.40
C GLY A 77 1.17 -2.28 2.93
N SER A 78 2.34 -2.47 3.55
CA SER A 78 2.51 -2.25 4.99
C SER A 78 2.24 -0.80 5.38
N ALA A 79 2.77 0.17 4.64
CA ALA A 79 2.51 1.60 4.90
C ALA A 79 1.03 1.95 4.79
N ALA A 80 0.32 1.39 3.79
CA ALA A 80 -1.13 1.55 3.66
C ALA A 80 -1.88 0.98 4.87
N SER A 81 -1.47 -0.19 5.38
CA SER A 81 -2.06 -0.78 6.58
C SER A 81 -1.86 0.11 7.82
N GLU A 82 -0.66 0.64 8.02
CA GLU A 82 -0.36 1.54 9.14
C GLU A 82 -1.18 2.83 9.10
N LEU A 83 -1.42 3.39 7.91
CA LEU A 83 -2.27 4.56 7.75
C LEU A 83 -3.72 4.29 8.20
N ARG A 84 -4.26 3.10 7.91
CA ARG A 84 -5.61 2.72 8.35
C ARG A 84 -5.67 2.57 9.87
N ILE A 85 -4.70 1.87 10.46
CA ILE A 85 -4.59 1.70 11.91
C ILE A 85 -4.53 3.06 12.61
N PHE A 86 -3.75 4.00 12.07
CA PHE A 86 -3.67 5.35 12.59
C PHE A 86 -5.02 6.09 12.55
N VAL A 87 -5.73 6.05 11.43
CA VAL A 87 -7.05 6.69 11.30
C VAL A 87 -8.08 6.07 12.23
N ASP A 88 -8.09 4.75 12.37
CA ASP A 88 -9.00 4.05 13.27
C ASP A 88 -8.74 4.45 14.73
N ALA A 89 -7.47 4.56 15.13
CA ALA A 89 -7.10 4.99 16.48
C ALA A 89 -7.55 6.43 16.77
N VAL A 90 -7.37 7.33 15.80
CA VAL A 90 -7.77 8.74 15.90
C VAL A 90 -9.28 8.89 15.99
N THR A 91 -10.03 8.32 15.05
CA THR A 91 -11.50 8.42 15.00
C THR A 91 -12.15 7.73 16.21
N GLY A 92 -11.56 6.64 16.69
CA GLY A 92 -11.94 5.99 17.94
C GLY A 92 -11.72 6.89 19.17
N ALA A 93 -10.58 7.58 19.25
CA ALA A 93 -10.28 8.51 20.35
C ALA A 93 -11.22 9.72 20.36
N GLU A 94 -11.57 10.27 19.19
CA GLU A 94 -12.54 11.37 19.06
C GLU A 94 -13.94 10.94 19.49
N SER A 95 -14.39 9.76 19.03
CA SER A 95 -15.69 9.20 19.41
C SER A 95 -15.79 8.97 20.93
N GLY A 96 -14.76 8.38 21.53
CA GLY A 96 -14.71 8.17 22.99
C GLY A 96 -14.64 9.47 23.80
N SER A 97 -14.05 10.53 23.24
CA SER A 97 -14.03 11.85 23.86
C SER A 97 -15.40 12.53 23.79
N ALA A 98 -16.08 12.43 22.65
CA ALA A 98 -17.43 12.95 22.45
C ALA A 98 -18.44 12.29 23.41
N GLU A 99 -18.35 10.98 23.62
CA GLU A 99 -19.21 10.24 24.56
C GLU A 99 -19.02 10.72 26.01
N ARG A 100 -17.75 10.89 26.45
CA ARG A 100 -17.42 11.38 27.81
C ARG A 100 -17.87 12.81 28.06
N LEU A 101 -17.84 13.67 27.03
CA LEU A 101 -18.30 15.06 27.13
C LEU A 101 -19.83 15.17 27.05
N GLY A 102 -20.49 14.32 26.25
CA GLY A 102 -21.95 14.25 26.14
C GLY A 102 -22.62 13.64 27.38
N GLY A 103 -21.97 12.67 28.04
CA GLY A 103 -22.46 12.02 29.26
C GLY A 103 -22.38 12.87 30.53
N ARG A 104 -21.68 14.02 30.50
CA ARG A 104 -21.48 14.90 31.67
C ARG A 104 -22.61 15.92 31.91
N ARG A 105 -23.70 15.84 31.14
CA ARG A 105 -24.91 16.65 31.34
C ARG A 105 -26.03 15.83 32.00
N ARG A 106 -25.85 15.41 33.25
CA ARG A 106 -26.93 15.04 34.17
C ARG A 106 -26.56 15.41 35.59
#